data_AF-A0A8A1ML24-F1
#
_entry.id   AF-A0A8A1ML24-F1
#
_cell.length_a   1.000
_cell.length_b   1.000
_cell.length_c   1.000
_cell.angle_alpha   90.00
_cell.angle_beta   90.00
_cell.angle_gamma   90.00
#
_symmetry.space_group_name_H-M   'P 1'
#
loop_
_entity.id
_entity.type
_entity.pdbx_description
1 polymer ?
#
loop_
_entity_poly.entity_id
_entity_poly.type
_entity_poly.pdbx_seq_one_letter_code
_entity_poly.pdbx_strand_id
1 'polypeptide(L)'
;MAARSPDTRTTPPAPASTASPANINLRNPLPLSAAQEAQVRDLYYKRVRGHCAAEIKEFAACAINRTVTATWVCRKQRLAMNACMVEHAKPEEEDRAREEWFTSREERRRNRELEEKKTEERRREVIQMMRDDEERRRREEAESAKGKKGWFG
;
A
#
# COMPACT_ATOMS: atom_id res chain seq x y z
N MET A 1 -48.19 6.32 -12.04
CA MET A 1 -46.83 6.88 -11.94
C MET A 1 -46.71 7.61 -10.62
N ALA A 2 -45.93 7.07 -9.67
CA ALA A 2 -45.56 7.79 -8.45
C ALA A 2 -44.13 7.37 -8.09
N ALA A 3 -43.19 8.31 -8.23
CA ALA A 3 -41.78 8.11 -7.98
C ALA A 3 -41.50 8.04 -6.47
N ARG A 4 -40.66 7.09 -6.05
CA ARG A 4 -40.07 7.05 -4.71
C ARG A 4 -38.60 7.47 -4.79
N SER A 5 -38.25 8.55 -4.11
CA SER A 5 -36.90 9.07 -3.94
C SER A 5 -36.00 8.07 -3.18
N PRO A 6 -34.67 8.03 -3.45
CA PRO A 6 -33.71 7.32 -2.61
C PRO A 6 -33.27 8.21 -1.44
N ASP A 7 -33.53 7.73 -0.22
CA ASP A 7 -33.13 8.35 1.03
C ASP A 7 -31.65 8.06 1.29
N THR A 8 -30.80 9.10 1.20
CA THR A 8 -29.35 8.99 1.41
C THR A 8 -29.07 9.07 2.91
N ARG A 9 -28.95 7.92 3.58
CA ARG A 9 -28.50 7.89 4.99
C ARG A 9 -26.99 8.06 5.08
N THR A 10 -26.58 9.29 5.24
CA THR A 10 -25.27 9.66 5.81
C THR A 10 -25.11 9.01 7.18
N THR A 11 -24.20 8.03 7.27
CA THR A 11 -23.80 7.39 8.53
C THR A 11 -22.56 8.12 9.08
N PRO A 12 -22.55 8.59 10.34
CA PRO A 12 -21.38 9.25 10.92
C PRO A 12 -20.20 8.27 11.15
N PRO A 13 -18.94 8.72 11.10
CA PRO A 13 -17.79 7.85 11.35
C PRO A 13 -17.75 7.46 12.84
N ALA A 14 -17.85 6.16 13.12
CA ALA A 14 -17.68 5.62 14.46
C ALA A 14 -16.26 5.90 14.99
N PRO A 15 -16.10 6.29 16.27
CA PRO A 15 -14.79 6.56 16.86
C PRO A 15 -13.96 5.28 16.91
N ALA A 16 -12.69 5.40 16.48
CA ALA A 16 -11.72 4.33 16.52
C ALA A 16 -11.46 3.89 17.96
N SER A 17 -12.09 2.79 18.37
CA SER A 17 -11.81 2.15 19.65
C SER A 17 -10.37 1.62 19.66
N THR A 18 -9.55 2.28 20.46
CA THR A 18 -8.22 1.83 20.91
C THR A 18 -8.39 0.57 21.74
N ALA A 19 -8.40 -0.61 21.10
CA ALA A 19 -8.37 -1.89 21.80
C ALA A 19 -6.92 -2.40 21.83
N SER A 20 -6.34 -2.45 23.03
CA SER A 20 -5.16 -3.23 23.40
C SER A 20 -5.27 -4.68 22.93
N PRO A 21 -4.16 -5.45 22.76
CA PRO A 21 -4.18 -6.70 22.01
C PRO A 21 -4.98 -7.77 22.76
N ALA A 22 -6.24 -7.91 22.38
CA ALA A 22 -7.06 -9.04 22.81
C ALA A 22 -6.41 -10.31 22.26
N ASN A 23 -6.09 -11.23 23.17
CA ASN A 23 -5.63 -12.58 22.89
C ASN A 23 -6.54 -13.20 21.80
N ILE A 24 -6.00 -13.31 20.57
CA ILE A 24 -6.76 -13.72 19.39
C ILE A 24 -7.06 -15.21 19.56
N ASN A 25 -8.30 -15.54 19.95
CA ASN A 25 -8.70 -16.93 20.09
C ASN A 25 -8.85 -17.58 18.71
N LEU A 26 -7.85 -18.37 18.30
CA LEU A 26 -7.83 -19.08 17.00
C LEU A 26 -9.00 -20.07 16.84
N ARG A 27 -9.64 -20.46 17.95
CA ARG A 27 -10.80 -21.37 17.98
C ARG A 27 -12.11 -20.73 17.49
N ASN A 28 -12.19 -19.39 17.50
CA ASN A 28 -13.34 -18.64 17.01
C ASN A 28 -12.85 -17.34 16.36
N PRO A 29 -12.41 -17.39 15.09
CA PRO A 29 -11.80 -16.25 14.43
C PRO A 29 -12.82 -15.11 14.27
N LEU A 30 -12.38 -13.89 14.58
CA LEU A 30 -13.16 -12.68 14.30
C LEU A 30 -13.45 -12.62 12.78
N PRO A 31 -14.71 -12.41 12.33
CA PRO A 31 -14.99 -12.28 10.91
C PRO A 31 -14.26 -11.05 10.36
N LEU A 32 -13.38 -11.27 9.40
CA LEU A 32 -12.66 -10.21 8.68
C LEU A 32 -13.53 -9.68 7.55
N SER A 33 -13.39 -8.39 7.22
CA SER A 33 -14.00 -7.85 6.00
C SER A 33 -13.26 -8.40 4.76
N ALA A 34 -13.94 -8.45 3.61
CA ALA A 34 -13.36 -9.00 2.38
C ALA A 34 -12.02 -8.35 1.98
N ALA A 35 -11.84 -7.05 2.26
CA ALA A 35 -10.59 -6.34 2.02
C ALA A 35 -9.47 -6.76 2.99
N GLN A 36 -9.82 -7.09 4.24
CA GLN A 36 -8.86 -7.58 5.24
C GLN A 36 -8.43 -9.02 4.91
N GLU A 37 -9.35 -9.87 4.47
CA GLU A 37 -9.04 -11.22 4.00
C GLU A 37 -8.12 -11.21 2.78
N ALA A 38 -8.30 -10.26 1.85
CA ALA A 38 -7.39 -10.11 0.71
C ALA A 38 -5.95 -9.82 1.18
N GLN A 39 -5.77 -8.94 2.17
CA GLN A 39 -4.45 -8.62 2.72
C GLN A 39 -3.82 -9.81 3.47
N VAL A 40 -4.62 -10.62 4.16
CA VAL A 40 -4.15 -11.88 4.75
C VAL A 40 -3.70 -12.85 3.65
N ARG A 41 -4.50 -13.01 2.59
CA ARG A 41 -4.14 -13.84 1.43
C ARG A 41 -2.84 -13.38 0.78
N ASP A 42 -2.58 -12.08 0.71
CA ASP A 42 -1.33 -11.56 0.17
C ASP A 42 -0.11 -11.96 1.02
N LEU A 43 -0.23 -11.88 2.35
CA LEU A 43 0.83 -12.34 3.27
C LEU A 43 1.06 -13.85 3.16
N TYR A 44 -0.04 -14.61 3.12
CA TYR A 44 -0.01 -16.05 2.90
C TYR A 44 0.71 -16.41 1.59
N TYR A 45 0.32 -15.82 0.46
CA TYR A 45 0.98 -16.08 -0.82
C TYR A 45 2.42 -15.59 -0.84
N LYS A 46 2.76 -14.49 -0.15
CA LYS A 46 4.15 -14.03 -0.02
C LYS A 46 5.01 -15.07 0.69
N ARG A 47 4.50 -15.70 1.75
CA ARG A 47 5.22 -16.75 2.49
C ARG A 47 5.38 -18.02 1.66
N VAL A 48 4.30 -18.50 1.04
CA VAL A 48 4.32 -19.67 0.15
C VAL A 48 5.31 -19.48 -1.00
N ARG A 49 5.33 -18.29 -1.63
CA ARG A 49 6.32 -17.96 -2.66
C ARG A 49 7.74 -17.86 -2.13
N GLY A 50 7.92 -17.51 -0.85
CA GLY A 50 9.22 -17.53 -0.18
C GLY A 50 9.79 -18.94 -0.04
N HIS A 51 8.94 -19.92 0.31
CA HIS A 51 9.35 -21.33 0.37
C HIS A 51 9.69 -21.89 -1.02
N CYS A 52 8.88 -21.56 -2.03
CA CYS A 52 9.05 -22.05 -3.40
C CYS A 52 9.91 -21.14 -4.30
N ALA A 53 10.82 -20.35 -3.71
CA ALA A 53 11.57 -19.35 -4.43
C ALA A 53 12.48 -19.96 -5.52
N ALA A 54 13.00 -21.17 -5.29
CA ALA A 54 13.86 -21.87 -6.25
C ALA A 54 13.08 -22.27 -7.52
N GLU A 55 11.92 -22.89 -7.35
CA GLU A 55 11.07 -23.35 -8.43
C GLU A 55 10.48 -22.19 -9.22
N ILE A 56 10.12 -21.10 -8.54
CA ILE A 56 9.67 -19.85 -9.17
C ILE A 56 10.79 -19.25 -10.02
N LYS A 57 12.03 -19.26 -9.52
CA LYS A 57 13.19 -18.74 -10.25
C LYS A 57 13.46 -19.53 -11.52
N GLU A 58 13.39 -20.86 -11.46
CA GLU A 58 13.56 -21.73 -12.64
C GLU A 58 12.45 -21.51 -13.68
N PHE A 59 11.20 -21.37 -13.23
CA PHE A 59 10.10 -21.00 -14.12
C PHE A 59 10.32 -19.62 -14.75
N ALA A 60 10.72 -18.63 -13.95
CA ALA A 60 11.01 -17.28 -14.44
C ALA A 60 12.14 -17.30 -15.47
N ALA A 61 13.23 -18.01 -15.21
CA ALA A 61 14.36 -18.15 -16.13
C ALA A 61 13.92 -18.69 -17.51
N CYS A 62 13.04 -19.69 -17.53
CA CYS A 62 12.48 -20.22 -18.78
C CYS A 62 11.52 -19.24 -19.47
N ALA A 63 10.72 -18.53 -18.68
CA ALA A 63 9.68 -17.60 -19.17
C ALA A 63 10.22 -16.24 -19.64
N ILE A 64 11.46 -15.88 -19.27
CA ILE A 64 12.14 -14.69 -19.80
C ILE A 64 12.15 -14.77 -21.35
N ASN A 65 11.56 -13.76 -21.99
CA ASN A 65 11.36 -13.63 -23.45
C ASN A 65 10.31 -14.56 -24.09
N ARG A 66 9.51 -15.30 -23.31
CA ARG A 66 8.48 -16.23 -23.83
C ARG A 66 7.12 -15.96 -23.22
N THR A 67 6.61 -14.74 -23.30
CA THR A 67 5.34 -14.35 -22.64
C THR A 67 4.13 -15.16 -23.11
N VAL A 68 3.99 -15.40 -24.41
CA VAL A 68 2.82 -16.08 -25.00
C VAL A 68 2.98 -17.61 -24.98
N THR A 69 4.19 -18.12 -25.22
CA THR A 69 4.44 -19.57 -25.38
C THR A 69 4.99 -20.25 -24.12
N ALA A 70 5.30 -19.52 -23.04
CA ALA A 70 5.84 -20.09 -21.80
C ALA A 70 4.97 -21.19 -21.19
N THR A 71 3.65 -21.07 -21.28
CA THR A 71 2.71 -22.08 -20.73
C THR A 71 2.93 -23.47 -21.32
N TRP A 72 3.37 -23.54 -22.58
CA TRP A 72 3.65 -24.77 -23.31
C TRP A 72 5.13 -25.16 -23.21
N VAL A 73 6.03 -24.23 -23.50
CA VAL A 73 7.48 -24.47 -23.54
C VAL A 73 8.06 -24.72 -22.16
N CYS A 74 7.62 -23.95 -21.15
CA CYS A 74 8.07 -24.05 -19.76
C CYS A 74 7.14 -24.91 -18.90
N ARG A 75 6.40 -25.83 -19.51
CA ARG A 75 5.39 -26.66 -18.81
C ARG A 75 5.99 -27.44 -17.64
N LYS A 76 7.20 -27.97 -17.78
CA LYS A 76 7.87 -28.75 -16.72
C LYS A 76 8.14 -27.88 -15.49
N GLN A 77 8.73 -26.71 -15.69
CA GLN A 77 9.04 -25.75 -14.62
C GLN A 77 7.75 -25.21 -13.99
N ARG A 78 6.72 -24.92 -14.79
CA ARG A 78 5.41 -24.48 -14.29
C ARG A 78 4.78 -25.53 -13.37
N LEU A 79 4.83 -26.81 -13.76
CA LEU A 79 4.28 -27.90 -12.94
C LEU A 79 5.07 -28.07 -11.63
N ALA A 80 6.40 -28.00 -11.67
CA ALA A 80 7.24 -28.07 -10.47
C ALA A 80 6.94 -26.93 -9.50
N MET A 81 6.87 -25.70 -10.00
CA MET A 81 6.49 -24.51 -9.21
C MET A 81 5.10 -24.68 -8.58
N ASN A 82 4.11 -25.10 -9.38
CA ASN A 82 2.74 -25.29 -8.88
C ASN A 82 2.67 -26.42 -7.84
N ALA A 83 3.43 -27.50 -8.01
CA ALA A 83 3.49 -28.59 -7.05
C ALA A 83 4.02 -28.11 -5.69
N CYS A 84 5.13 -27.36 -5.68
CA CYS A 84 5.66 -26.75 -4.46
C CYS A 84 4.64 -25.80 -3.81
N MET A 85 4.01 -24.93 -4.61
CA MET A 85 3.01 -23.98 -4.07
C MET A 85 1.85 -24.70 -3.40
N VAL A 86 1.36 -25.81 -3.96
CA VAL A 86 0.26 -26.60 -3.39
C VAL A 86 0.70 -27.34 -2.13
N GLU A 87 1.93 -27.84 -2.09
CA GLU A 87 2.48 -28.53 -0.91
C GLU A 87 2.59 -27.61 0.32
N HIS A 88 2.99 -26.35 0.09
CA HIS A 88 3.08 -25.33 1.14
C HIS A 88 1.77 -24.55 1.35
N ALA A 89 0.74 -24.79 0.53
CA ALA A 89 -0.57 -24.17 0.66
C ALA A 89 -1.42 -24.82 1.76
N LYS A 90 -0.91 -24.85 2.99
CA LYS A 90 -1.57 -25.47 4.13
C LYS A 90 -2.47 -24.47 4.87
N PRO A 91 -3.64 -24.90 5.39
CA PRO A 91 -4.48 -24.06 6.25
C PRO A 91 -3.73 -23.47 7.46
N GLU A 92 -2.80 -24.23 8.03
CA GLU A 92 -1.94 -23.76 9.13
C GLU A 92 -1.11 -22.52 8.76
N GLU A 93 -0.67 -22.41 7.50
CA GLU A 93 0.08 -21.25 7.04
C GLU A 93 -0.84 -20.03 6.84
N GLU A 94 -2.11 -20.24 6.48
CA GLU A 94 -3.13 -19.19 6.44
C GLU A 94 -3.42 -18.67 7.86
N ASP A 95 -3.55 -19.54 8.85
CA ASP A 95 -3.77 -19.15 10.24
C ASP A 95 -2.60 -18.34 10.80
N ARG A 96 -1.37 -18.77 10.54
CA ARG A 96 -0.16 -17.99 10.86
C ARG A 96 -0.12 -16.64 10.14
N ALA A 97 -0.58 -16.57 8.89
CA ALA A 97 -0.65 -15.31 8.14
C ALA A 97 -1.72 -14.37 8.72
N ARG A 98 -2.84 -14.91 9.25
CA ARG A 98 -3.83 -14.14 9.99
C ARG A 98 -3.22 -13.56 11.27
N GLU A 99 -2.51 -14.36 12.04
CA GLU A 99 -1.83 -13.91 13.28
C GLU A 99 -0.81 -12.80 13.01
N GLU A 100 0.04 -12.96 11.99
CA GLU A 100 0.96 -11.92 11.55
C GLU A 100 0.24 -10.64 11.10
N TRP A 101 -0.88 -10.78 10.38
CA TRP A 101 -1.69 -9.64 9.94
C TRP A 101 -2.28 -8.85 11.11
N PHE A 102 -2.74 -9.55 12.16
CA PHE A 102 -3.27 -8.97 13.39
C PHE A 102 -2.17 -8.33 14.26
N THR A 103 -1.00 -8.94 14.37
CA THR A 103 0.13 -8.37 15.13
C THR A 103 0.72 -7.14 14.44
N SER A 104 0.91 -7.18 13.12
CA SER A 104 1.38 -6.04 12.32
C SER A 104 0.30 -4.96 12.12
N ARG A 105 -0.91 -5.13 12.65
CA ARG A 105 -2.02 -4.17 12.48
C ARG A 105 -1.71 -2.82 13.16
N GLU A 106 -1.06 -2.84 14.32
CA GLU A 106 -0.59 -1.63 14.99
C GLU A 106 0.58 -0.99 14.25
N GLU A 107 1.55 -1.79 13.79
CA GLU A 107 2.70 -1.32 13.04
C GLU A 107 2.28 -0.60 11.75
N ARG A 108 1.35 -1.18 10.99
CA ARG A 108 0.77 -0.54 9.80
C ARG A 108 0.03 0.76 10.12
N ARG A 109 -0.57 0.88 11.31
CA ARG A 109 -1.17 2.14 11.77
C ARG A 109 -0.10 3.20 12.01
N ARG A 110 0.95 2.85 12.78
CA ARG A 110 2.09 3.74 13.05
C ARG A 110 2.78 4.18 11.76
N ASN A 111 2.99 3.28 10.81
CA ASN A 111 3.62 3.63 9.54
C ASN A 111 2.79 4.63 8.72
N ARG A 112 1.45 4.49 8.68
CA ARG A 112 0.57 5.47 8.03
C ARG A 112 0.65 6.84 8.70
N GLU A 113 0.59 6.88 10.04
CA GLU A 113 0.73 8.13 10.81
C GLU A 113 2.09 8.81 10.56
N LEU A 114 3.17 8.03 10.43
CA LEU A 114 4.51 8.57 10.12
C LEU A 114 4.60 9.12 8.70
N GLU A 115 4.07 8.40 7.71
CA GLU A 115 4.07 8.85 6.31
C GLU A 115 3.18 10.08 6.11
N GLU A 116 2.06 10.18 6.82
CA GLU A 116 1.21 11.38 6.86
C GLU A 116 1.98 12.57 7.45
N LYS A 117 2.66 12.39 8.59
CA LYS A 117 3.50 13.44 9.19
C LYS A 117 4.61 13.90 8.25
N LYS A 118 5.35 12.99 7.63
CA LYS A 118 6.38 13.32 6.63
C LYS A 118 5.79 14.07 5.43
N THR A 119 4.60 13.67 4.99
CA THR A 119 3.91 14.34 3.88
C THR A 119 3.49 15.75 4.26
N GLU A 120 3.00 15.96 5.49
CA GLU A 120 2.68 17.29 6.02
C GLU A 120 3.92 18.17 6.18
N GLU A 121 5.01 17.64 6.72
CA GLU A 121 6.31 18.33 6.83
C GLU A 121 6.80 18.76 5.45
N ARG A 122 6.86 17.83 4.49
CA ARG A 122 7.23 18.12 3.10
C ARG A 122 6.32 19.17 2.47
N ARG A 123 5.00 19.13 2.74
CA ARG A 123 4.06 20.16 2.27
C ARG A 123 4.38 21.53 2.86
N ARG A 124 4.70 21.61 4.16
CA ARG A 124 5.07 22.86 4.84
C ARG A 124 6.37 23.43 4.27
N GLU A 125 7.38 22.58 4.06
CA GLU A 125 8.65 22.97 3.44
C GLU A 125 8.46 23.55 2.04
N VAL A 126 7.64 22.89 1.21
CA VAL A 126 7.32 23.39 -0.15
C VAL A 126 6.61 24.74 -0.09
N ILE A 127 5.62 24.91 0.81
CA ILE A 127 4.91 26.18 0.99
C ILE A 127 5.89 27.29 1.43
N GLN A 128 6.82 26.97 2.32
CA GLN A 128 7.81 27.93 2.78
C GLN A 128 8.75 28.37 1.64
N MET A 129 9.29 27.42 0.87
CA MET A 129 10.12 27.75 -0.31
C MET A 129 9.38 28.65 -1.30
N MET A 130 8.12 28.34 -1.61
CA MET A 130 7.31 29.14 -2.53
C MET A 130 7.12 30.58 -2.04
N ARG A 131 6.95 30.78 -0.73
CA ARG A 131 6.82 32.11 -0.12
C ARG A 131 8.13 32.88 -0.20
N ASP A 132 9.25 32.22 0.10
CA ASP A 132 10.58 32.84 0.06
C ASP A 132 10.98 33.22 -1.38
N ASP A 133 10.63 32.40 -2.38
CA ASP A 133 10.83 32.69 -3.80
C ASP A 133 9.96 33.85 -4.30
N GLU A 134 8.71 33.96 -3.84
CA GLU A 134 7.86 35.11 -4.14
C GLU A 134 8.44 36.40 -3.54
N GLU A 135 8.94 36.37 -2.31
CA GLU A 135 9.63 37.52 -1.71
C GLU A 135 10.88 37.91 -2.48
N ARG A 136 11.70 36.94 -2.90
CA ARG A 136 12.90 37.18 -3.71
C ARG A 136 12.54 37.87 -5.03
N ARG A 137 11.54 37.33 -5.75
CA ARG A 137 11.06 37.91 -7.01
C ARG A 137 10.55 39.33 -6.82
N ARG A 138 9.78 39.61 -5.75
CA ARG A 138 9.31 40.97 -5.44
C ARG A 138 10.46 41.95 -5.15
N ARG A 139 11.54 41.49 -4.49
CA ARG A 139 12.74 42.31 -4.24
C ARG A 139 13.47 42.62 -5.54
N GLU A 140 13.68 41.62 -6.40
CA GLU A 140 14.30 41.78 -7.73
C GLU A 140 13.49 42.73 -8.63
N GLU A 141 12.15 42.61 -8.62
CA GLU A 141 11.25 43.54 -9.33
C GLU A 141 11.35 44.98 -8.79
N ALA A 142 11.42 45.15 -7.47
CA ALA A 142 11.56 46.47 -6.86
C ALA A 142 12.93 47.12 -7.15
N GLU A 143 14.01 46.33 -7.15
CA GLU A 143 15.36 46.80 -7.52
C GLU A 143 15.45 47.17 -9.01
N SER A 144 14.92 46.33 -9.90
CA SER A 144 14.88 46.62 -11.34
C SER A 144 14.04 47.86 -11.67
N ALA A 145 12.93 48.09 -10.95
CA ALA A 145 12.11 49.29 -11.08
C ALA A 145 12.83 50.56 -10.61
N LYS A 146 13.63 50.49 -9.53
CA LYS A 146 14.48 51.60 -9.07
C LYS A 146 15.61 51.91 -10.07
N GLY A 147 16.28 50.89 -10.59
CA GLY A 147 17.33 51.03 -11.60
C GLY A 147 16.82 51.71 -12.88
N LYS A 148 15.63 51.35 -13.37
CA LYS A 148 15.00 52.02 -14.52
C LYS A 148 14.67 53.49 -14.24
N LYS A 149 14.20 53.85 -13.04
CA LYS A 149 13.92 55.25 -12.68
C LYS A 149 15.19 56.10 -12.58
N GLY A 150 16.31 55.53 -12.13
CA GLY A 150 17.59 56.24 -12.06
C GLY A 150 18.30 56.45 -13.40
N TRP A 151 17.95 55.70 -14.44
CA TRP A 151 18.50 55.86 -15.80
C TRP A 151 17.74 56.89 -16.64
N PHE A 152 16.48 57.20 -16.28
CA PHE A 152 15.59 58.09 -17.05
C PHE A 152 15.40 59.50 -16.45
N GLY A 153 16.20 59.89 -15.45
CA GLY A 153 16.19 61.24 -14.83
C GLY A 153 17.58 61.83 -14.79
#